data_AF-A0A3S4ZSL4-F1
#
_entry.id   AF-A0A3S4ZSL4-F1
#
_cell.length_a   1.000
_cell.length_b   1.000
_cell.length_c   1.000
_cell.angle_alpha   90.00
_cell.angle_beta   90.00
_cell.angle_gamma   90.00
#
_symmetry.space_group_name_H-M   'P 1'
#
loop_
_entity.id
_entity.type
_entity.pdbx_description
1 polymer ?
#
loop_
_entity_poly.entity_id
_entity_poly.type
_entity_poly.pdbx_seq_one_letter_code
_entity_poly.pdbx_strand_id
1 'polypeptide(L)'
;MAIWTSRYSNKELSEHKEKYYCVGISIGTPKFPLGYTLEQQCYSLAPKGYMLKMGKEEYQEAYYKKLEDIGADRIIGMVGRMEAMAEVEGKELVLLCYEDVRNLEDWCHRTMFAQWYCEHTGEIIEELKDPNPPKGKRTTQTKKDSKKPAAHTEAKKEDEGYQQMSLFGMAGVTI
;
A
#
# COMPACT_ATOMS: atom_id res chain seq x y z
N MET A 1 -4.07 -2.83 -25.13
CA MET A 1 -4.58 -1.58 -24.52
C MET A 1 -3.40 -0.92 -23.81
N ALA A 2 -3.56 0.23 -23.16
CA ALA A 2 -2.51 0.77 -22.30
C ALA A 2 -2.71 0.26 -20.86
N ILE A 3 -1.61 -0.17 -20.22
CA ILE A 3 -1.56 -0.44 -18.78
C ILE A 3 -0.92 0.79 -18.13
N TRP A 4 -1.52 1.25 -17.04
CA TRP A 4 -1.04 2.42 -16.31
C TRP A 4 -0.71 2.11 -14.86
N THR A 5 0.13 2.94 -14.25
CA THR A 5 0.24 3.07 -12.80
C THR A 5 -0.38 4.38 -12.31
N SER A 6 -0.90 4.39 -11.07
CA SER A 6 -1.28 5.64 -10.43
C SER A 6 -1.33 5.54 -8.90
N ARG A 7 -1.58 6.67 -8.24
CA ARG A 7 -1.94 6.68 -6.82
C ARG A 7 -3.45 6.65 -6.62
N TYR A 8 -3.90 6.01 -5.54
CA TYR A 8 -5.33 5.90 -5.18
C TYR A 8 -6.07 7.24 -5.16
N SER A 9 -5.38 8.32 -4.81
CA SER A 9 -5.98 9.65 -4.63
C SER A 9 -5.78 10.57 -5.84
N ASN A 10 -5.44 10.00 -7.00
CA ASN A 10 -5.43 10.73 -8.26
C ASN A 10 -6.88 11.07 -8.68
N LYS A 11 -7.15 12.36 -8.92
CA LYS A 11 -8.49 12.84 -9.31
C LYS A 11 -8.90 12.42 -10.72
N GLU A 12 -7.93 12.17 -11.60
CA GLU A 12 -8.16 11.62 -12.94
C GLU A 12 -9.03 10.35 -12.88
N LEU A 13 -8.80 9.50 -11.88
CA LEU A 13 -9.54 8.25 -11.68
C LEU A 13 -11.00 8.51 -11.29
N SER A 14 -11.25 9.48 -10.42
CA SER A 14 -12.61 9.84 -9.98
C SER A 14 -13.39 10.62 -11.03
N GLU A 15 -12.71 11.45 -11.82
CA GLU A 15 -13.32 12.27 -12.89
C GLU A 15 -13.66 11.40 -14.12
N HIS A 16 -12.91 10.32 -14.35
CA HIS A 16 -13.08 9.40 -15.48
C HIS A 16 -13.33 7.95 -15.04
N LYS A 17 -14.23 7.75 -14.07
CA LYS A 17 -14.54 6.44 -13.46
C LYS A 17 -14.95 5.33 -14.44
N GLU A 18 -15.55 5.66 -15.58
CA GLU A 18 -15.96 4.69 -16.60
C GLU A 18 -14.81 4.28 -17.53
N LYS A 19 -13.68 4.97 -17.47
CA LYS A 19 -12.51 4.72 -18.34
C LYS A 19 -11.54 3.71 -17.73
N TYR A 20 -11.47 3.62 -16.40
CA TYR A 20 -10.37 2.94 -15.72
C TYR A 20 -10.83 1.71 -14.94
N TYR A 21 -10.13 0.60 -15.15
CA TYR A 21 -10.25 -0.62 -14.38
C TYR A 21 -9.18 -0.62 -13.29
N CYS A 22 -9.58 -0.27 -12.08
CA CYS A 22 -8.66 0.05 -11.00
C CYS A 22 -8.30 -1.18 -10.17
N VAL A 23 -7.02 -1.51 -10.08
CA VAL A 23 -6.50 -2.62 -9.28
C VAL A 23 -5.49 -2.13 -8.28
N GLY A 24 -5.73 -2.37 -6.99
CA GLY A 24 -4.79 -2.02 -5.96
C GLY A 24 -3.68 -3.06 -5.83
N ILE A 25 -2.43 -2.60 -5.80
CA ILE A 25 -1.24 -3.45 -5.61
C ILE A 25 -0.53 -3.12 -4.30
N SER A 26 -1.21 -2.51 -3.33
CA SER A 26 -0.67 -2.19 -2.00
C SER A 26 -0.98 -3.27 -0.96
N ILE A 27 -0.29 -3.22 0.19
CA ILE A 27 -0.51 -4.16 1.30
C ILE A 27 -1.92 -4.00 1.91
N GLY A 28 -2.44 -2.77 1.96
CA GLY A 28 -3.76 -2.49 2.49
C GLY A 28 -4.62 -1.70 1.50
N THR A 29 -5.93 -1.76 1.69
CA THR A 29 -6.91 -1.00 0.92
C THR A 29 -7.14 0.40 1.52
N PRO A 30 -7.43 1.41 0.68
CA PRO A 30 -7.60 2.78 1.14
C PRO A 30 -8.82 2.91 2.06
N LYS A 31 -8.66 3.62 3.18
CA LYS A 31 -9.74 3.90 4.14
C LYS A 31 -10.49 5.21 3.87
N PHE A 32 -10.02 6.00 2.91
CA PHE A 32 -10.66 7.23 2.47
C PHE A 32 -11.55 6.94 1.25
N PRO A 33 -12.62 7.73 1.02
CA PRO A 33 -13.48 7.55 -0.15
C PRO A 33 -12.69 7.83 -1.45
N LEU A 34 -12.80 6.92 -2.42
CA LEU A 34 -12.08 7.00 -3.69
C LEU A 34 -12.82 7.80 -4.77
N GLY A 35 -14.16 7.75 -4.78
CA GLY A 35 -14.96 8.36 -5.85
C GLY A 35 -14.99 7.55 -7.16
N TYR A 36 -14.38 6.37 -7.17
CA TYR A 36 -14.40 5.38 -8.26
C TYR A 36 -14.39 3.96 -7.65
N THR A 37 -14.66 2.95 -8.46
CA THR A 37 -14.66 1.54 -8.03
C THR A 37 -13.23 0.98 -8.02
N LEU A 38 -12.81 0.42 -6.88
CA LEU A 38 -11.61 -0.41 -6.81
C LEU A 38 -12.02 -1.86 -7.12
N GLU A 39 -11.81 -2.29 -8.36
CA GLU A 39 -12.34 -3.56 -8.87
C GLU A 39 -11.71 -4.76 -8.17
N GLN A 40 -10.41 -4.67 -7.86
CA GLN A 40 -9.67 -5.78 -7.23
C GLN A 40 -8.47 -5.31 -6.42
N GLN A 41 -7.98 -6.20 -5.55
CA GLN A 41 -6.70 -6.08 -4.87
C GLN A 41 -5.78 -7.24 -5.24
N CYS A 42 -4.64 -6.95 -5.87
CA CYS A 42 -3.64 -7.95 -6.25
C CYS A 42 -2.47 -7.98 -5.25
N TYR A 43 -2.64 -8.74 -4.17
CA TYR A 43 -1.62 -8.88 -3.12
C TYR A 43 -0.33 -9.55 -3.60
N SER A 44 -0.39 -10.34 -4.67
CA SER A 44 0.79 -10.93 -5.30
C SER A 44 1.76 -9.87 -5.82
N LEU A 45 1.27 -8.68 -6.19
CA LEU A 45 2.09 -7.53 -6.59
C LEU A 45 2.37 -6.58 -5.43
N ALA A 46 1.76 -6.79 -4.26
CA ALA A 46 2.07 -6.00 -3.08
C ALA A 46 3.46 -6.33 -2.53
N PRO A 47 4.15 -5.34 -1.94
CA PRO A 47 5.36 -5.62 -1.17
C PRO A 47 5.01 -6.40 0.11
N LYS A 48 6.02 -6.98 0.76
CA LYS A 48 5.85 -7.59 2.09
C LYS A 48 5.95 -6.53 3.18
N GLY A 49 5.26 -6.74 4.31
CA GLY A 49 5.18 -5.74 5.39
C GLY A 49 6.54 -5.31 5.95
N TYR A 50 7.52 -6.22 6.01
CA TYR A 50 8.88 -5.88 6.47
C TYR A 50 9.61 -4.93 5.53
N MET A 51 9.27 -4.92 4.24
CA MET A 51 9.93 -4.08 3.23
C MET A 51 9.64 -2.59 3.45
N LEU A 52 8.52 -2.24 4.08
CA LEU A 52 8.14 -0.84 4.32
C LEU A 52 9.13 -0.05 5.18
N LYS A 53 10.09 -0.72 5.82
CA LYS A 53 11.13 -0.10 6.67
C LYS A 53 12.50 -0.01 5.98
N MET A 54 12.63 -0.55 4.76
CA MET A 54 13.88 -0.62 4.01
C MET A 54 14.19 0.70 3.29
N GLY A 55 15.47 0.92 3.00
CA GLY A 55 15.90 1.94 2.06
C GLY A 55 15.57 1.57 0.62
N LYS A 56 15.62 2.54 -0.31
CA LYS A 56 15.20 2.35 -1.72
C LYS A 56 15.88 1.16 -2.41
N GLU A 57 17.19 1.04 -2.28
CA GLU A 57 18.00 0.02 -2.97
C GLU A 57 17.70 -1.38 -2.42
N GLU A 58 17.81 -1.57 -1.10
CA GLU A 58 17.46 -2.82 -0.42
C GLU A 58 16.01 -3.23 -0.71
N TYR A 59 15.09 -2.26 -0.73
CA TYR A 59 13.70 -2.49 -1.07
C TYR A 59 13.56 -3.05 -2.49
N GLN A 60 14.21 -2.41 -3.47
CA GLN A 60 14.09 -2.79 -4.87
C GLN A 60 14.61 -4.21 -5.09
N GLU A 61 15.78 -4.54 -4.55
CA GLU A 61 16.34 -5.89 -4.62
C GLU A 61 15.41 -6.93 -4.00
N ALA A 62 14.92 -6.67 -2.78
CA ALA A 62 14.02 -7.59 -2.11
C ALA A 62 12.68 -7.73 -2.85
N TYR A 63 12.17 -6.64 -3.44
CA TYR A 63 10.92 -6.62 -4.18
C TYR A 63 11.04 -7.38 -5.50
N TYR A 64 12.12 -7.19 -6.24
CA TYR A 64 12.41 -7.92 -7.48
C TYR A 64 12.58 -9.40 -7.18
N LYS A 65 13.39 -9.76 -6.17
CA LYS A 65 13.53 -11.15 -5.73
C LYS A 65 12.17 -11.78 -5.40
N LYS A 66 11.27 -11.03 -4.75
CA LYS A 66 9.92 -11.52 -4.48
C LYS A 66 9.14 -11.82 -5.78
N LEU A 67 9.24 -10.96 -6.79
CA LEU A 67 8.59 -11.19 -8.09
C LEU A 67 9.17 -12.43 -8.77
N GLU A 68 10.50 -12.58 -8.76
CA GLU A 68 11.19 -13.79 -9.26
C GLU A 68 10.77 -15.06 -8.50
N ASP A 69 10.67 -15.00 -7.18
CA ASP A 69 10.22 -16.13 -6.34
C ASP A 69 8.78 -16.56 -6.68
N ILE A 70 7.94 -15.65 -7.18
CA ILE A 70 6.57 -15.96 -7.68
C ILE A 70 6.64 -16.55 -9.10
N GLY A 71 7.62 -16.13 -9.89
CA GLY A 71 7.85 -16.52 -11.27
C GLY A 71 7.31 -15.49 -12.27
N ALA A 72 8.15 -15.07 -13.21
CA ALA A 72 7.83 -14.04 -14.19
C ALA A 72 6.57 -14.37 -15.02
N ASP A 73 6.49 -15.58 -15.58
CA ASP A 73 5.33 -16.03 -16.36
C ASP A 73 4.02 -15.95 -15.56
N ARG A 74 4.09 -16.25 -14.26
CA ARG A 74 2.92 -16.20 -13.38
C ARG A 74 2.48 -14.76 -13.14
N ILE A 75 3.42 -13.85 -12.96
CA ILE A 75 3.18 -12.40 -12.80
C ILE A 75 2.60 -11.82 -14.09
N ILE A 76 3.22 -12.08 -15.23
CA ILE A 76 2.76 -11.63 -16.55
C ILE A 76 1.36 -12.17 -16.82
N GLY A 77 1.12 -13.46 -16.60
CA GLY A 77 -0.20 -14.05 -16.74
C GLY A 77 -1.24 -13.48 -15.76
N MET A 78 -0.84 -13.03 -14.57
CA MET A 78 -1.73 -12.30 -13.66
C MET A 78 -2.12 -10.95 -14.25
N VAL A 79 -1.16 -10.16 -14.74
CA VAL A 79 -1.42 -8.86 -15.38
C VAL A 79 -2.30 -9.02 -16.61
N GLY A 80 -1.99 -9.96 -17.50
CA GLY A 80 -2.79 -10.21 -18.71
C GLY A 80 -4.23 -10.62 -18.41
N ARG A 81 -4.50 -11.35 -17.31
CA ARG A 81 -5.90 -11.61 -16.89
C ARG A 81 -6.61 -10.34 -16.44
N MET A 82 -5.93 -9.46 -15.72
CA MET A 82 -6.51 -8.18 -15.29
C MET A 82 -6.77 -7.25 -16.47
N GLU A 83 -5.87 -7.24 -17.46
CA GLU A 83 -6.06 -6.48 -18.69
C GLU A 83 -7.24 -7.04 -19.50
N ALA A 84 -7.34 -8.37 -19.66
CA ALA A 84 -8.47 -8.99 -20.35
C ALA A 84 -9.82 -8.69 -19.67
N MET A 85 -9.87 -8.65 -18.33
CA MET A 85 -11.08 -8.23 -17.61
C MET A 85 -11.40 -6.76 -17.84
N ALA A 86 -10.39 -5.88 -17.85
CA ALA A 86 -10.57 -4.48 -18.18
C ALA A 86 -11.11 -4.31 -19.61
N GLU A 87 -10.62 -5.09 -20.57
CA GLU A 87 -11.04 -5.05 -21.97
C GLU A 87 -12.50 -5.46 -22.14
N VAL A 88 -12.96 -6.50 -21.44
CA VAL A 88 -14.37 -6.93 -21.43
C VAL A 88 -15.29 -5.80 -20.96
N GLU A 89 -14.83 -4.95 -20.05
CA GLU A 89 -15.56 -3.77 -19.56
C GLU A 89 -15.32 -2.51 -20.41
N GLY A 90 -14.47 -2.57 -21.44
CA GLY A 90 -14.09 -1.40 -22.25
C GLY A 90 -13.26 -0.36 -21.50
N LYS A 91 -12.53 -0.78 -20.45
CA LYS A 91 -11.73 0.06 -19.56
C LYS A 91 -10.23 -0.17 -19.73
N GLU A 92 -9.40 0.80 -19.36
CA GLU A 92 -7.93 0.68 -19.29
C GLU A 92 -7.48 0.21 -17.90
N LEU A 93 -6.56 -0.75 -17.83
CA LEU A 93 -6.03 -1.27 -16.56
C LEU A 93 -5.15 -0.23 -15.85
N VAL A 94 -5.43 0.03 -14.58
CA VAL A 94 -4.61 0.91 -13.73
C VAL A 94 -4.19 0.22 -12.44
N LEU A 95 -2.88 0.13 -12.21
CA LEU A 95 -2.28 -0.44 -11.00
C LEU A 95 -2.01 0.64 -9.96
N LEU A 96 -2.62 0.51 -8.78
CA LEU A 96 -2.73 1.57 -7.79
C LEU A 96 -1.89 1.34 -6.53
N CYS A 97 -1.29 2.43 -6.04
CA CYS A 97 -0.67 2.50 -4.72
C CYS A 97 -0.92 3.86 -4.01
N TYR A 98 -0.26 4.15 -2.88
CA TYR A 98 -0.54 5.36 -2.08
C TYR A 98 0.37 6.53 -2.41
N GLU A 99 1.64 6.25 -2.68
CA GLU A 99 2.72 7.22 -2.68
C GLU A 99 2.58 8.20 -3.85
N ASP A 100 2.96 9.45 -3.62
CA ASP A 100 3.07 10.43 -4.68
C ASP A 100 4.50 10.41 -5.22
N VAL A 101 4.69 9.98 -6.47
CA VAL A 101 6.02 9.80 -7.10
C VAL A 101 6.40 11.00 -7.98
N ARG A 102 5.64 12.09 -7.92
CA ARG A 102 5.92 13.31 -8.71
C ARG A 102 7.08 14.12 -8.13
N ASN A 103 7.46 13.87 -6.89
CA ASN A 103 8.71 14.37 -6.32
C ASN A 103 9.85 13.41 -6.67
N LEU A 104 10.97 13.90 -7.20
CA LEU A 104 12.10 13.08 -7.65
C LEU A 104 12.76 12.24 -6.53
N GLU A 105 12.63 12.68 -5.29
CA GLU A 105 13.17 11.96 -4.11
C GLU A 105 12.22 10.83 -3.66
N ASP A 106 10.95 10.92 -4.04
CA ASP A 106 9.93 9.95 -3.67
C ASP A 106 9.95 8.75 -4.62
N TRP A 107 9.79 7.56 -4.04
CA TRP A 107 9.71 6.31 -4.78
C TRP A 107 8.58 5.45 -4.23
N CYS A 108 8.14 4.49 -5.04
CA CYS A 108 7.06 3.56 -4.74
C CYS A 108 7.31 2.22 -5.44
N HIS A 109 6.77 1.12 -4.91
CA HIS A 109 6.90 -0.18 -5.55
C HIS A 109 6.15 -0.28 -6.87
N ARG A 110 5.12 0.55 -7.11
CA ARG A 110 4.39 0.52 -8.40
C ARG A 110 5.28 0.91 -9.57
N THR A 111 6.17 1.89 -9.40
CA THR A 111 7.10 2.31 -10.45
C THR A 111 8.24 1.30 -10.61
N MET A 112 8.68 0.69 -9.50
CA MET A 112 9.62 -0.44 -9.56
C MET A 112 9.01 -1.65 -10.27
N PHE A 113 7.72 -1.92 -10.06
CA PHE A 113 6.99 -2.97 -10.78
C PHE A 113 6.87 -2.65 -12.27
N ALA A 114 6.53 -1.42 -12.63
CA ALA A 114 6.47 -0.97 -14.03
C ALA A 114 7.81 -1.19 -14.74
N GLN A 115 8.92 -0.86 -14.09
CA GLN A 115 10.25 -1.11 -14.62
C GLN A 115 10.53 -2.61 -14.78
N TRP A 116 10.32 -3.40 -13.72
CA TRP A 116 10.49 -4.86 -13.76
C TRP A 116 9.65 -5.49 -14.88
N TYR A 117 8.41 -5.05 -15.06
CA TYR A 117 7.51 -5.56 -16.08
C TYR A 117 8.02 -5.25 -17.49
N CYS A 118 8.50 -4.01 -17.71
CA CYS A 118 9.13 -3.62 -18.97
C CYS A 118 10.39 -4.44 -19.26
N GLU A 119 11.21 -4.74 -18.26
CA GLU A 119 12.42 -5.56 -18.42
C GLU A 119 12.08 -6.99 -18.87
N HIS A 120 10.91 -7.52 -18.50
CA HIS A 120 10.48 -8.88 -18.83
C HIS A 120 9.64 -8.99 -20.11
N THR A 121 8.89 -7.95 -20.45
CA THR A 121 7.89 -7.98 -21.54
C THR A 121 8.21 -7.03 -22.69
N GLY A 122 9.04 -6.01 -22.46
CA GLY A 122 9.22 -4.88 -23.35
C GLY A 122 8.08 -3.85 -23.32
N GLU A 123 7.02 -4.09 -22.55
CA GLU A 123 5.87 -3.19 -22.44
C GLU A 123 6.12 -2.10 -21.39
N ILE A 124 5.97 -0.85 -21.81
CA ILE A 124 6.14 0.31 -20.94
C ILE A 124 4.82 0.60 -20.23
N ILE A 125 4.84 0.58 -18.90
CA ILE A 125 3.73 1.01 -18.06
C ILE A 125 4.01 2.44 -17.58
N GLU A 126 3.22 3.40 -18.06
CA GLU A 126 3.37 4.81 -17.72
C GLU A 126 2.54 5.19 -16.48
N GLU A 127 2.96 6.23 -15.77
CA GLU A 127 2.17 6.80 -14.66
C GLU A 127 1.11 7.75 -15.23
N LEU A 128 -0.15 7.57 -14.83
CA LEU A 128 -1.23 8.50 -15.19
C LEU A 128 -0.93 9.91 -14.69
N LYS A 129 -1.28 10.89 -15.53
CA LYS A 129 -1.27 12.30 -15.14
C LYS A 129 -2.16 12.51 -13.92
N ASP A 130 -1.63 13.22 -12.92
CA ASP A 130 -2.38 13.56 -11.70
C ASP A 130 -2.61 15.08 -11.66
N PRO A 131 -3.88 15.54 -11.78
CA PRO A 131 -4.20 16.97 -11.79
C PRO A 131 -4.19 17.60 -10.39
N ASN A 132 -4.03 16.82 -9.32
CA ASN A 132 -3.86 17.37 -7.98
C ASN A 132 -2.51 18.12 -7.85
N PRO A 133 -2.38 19.10 -6.95
CA PRO A 133 -1.05 19.58 -6.58
C PRO A 133 -0.18 18.43 -6.02
N PRO A 134 1.14 18.40 -6.30
CA PRO A 134 2.06 17.46 -5.65
C PRO A 134 1.98 17.58 -4.14
N LYS A 135 2.01 16.45 -3.43
CA LYS A 135 2.16 16.47 -1.97
C LYS A 135 3.52 17.07 -1.62
N GLY A 136 3.56 17.96 -0.63
CA GLY A 136 4.81 18.53 -0.12
C GLY A 136 5.81 17.45 0.32
N LYS A 137 7.10 17.79 0.32
CA LYS A 137 8.20 16.85 0.59
C LYS A 137 7.94 15.99 1.84
N ARG A 138 8.13 14.68 1.71
CA ARG A 138 8.23 13.78 2.87
C ARG A 138 9.50 14.12 3.65
N THR A 139 9.37 14.77 4.79
CA THR A 139 10.47 14.79 5.77
C THR A 139 10.55 13.40 6.40
N THR A 140 11.69 12.73 6.22
CA THR A 140 12.05 11.55 6.99
C THR A 140 12.17 11.95 8.46
N GLN A 141 11.04 11.93 9.18
CA GLN A 141 11.06 11.99 10.63
C GLN A 141 11.60 10.66 11.15
N THR A 142 12.93 10.58 11.28
CA THR A 142 13.54 9.79 12.34
C THR A 142 12.87 10.21 13.65
N LYS A 143 11.99 9.35 14.19
CA LYS A 143 11.52 9.46 15.58
C LYS A 143 12.75 9.33 16.49
N LYS A 144 13.38 10.46 16.77
CA LYS A 144 14.47 10.59 17.72
C LYS A 144 13.85 10.84 19.10
N ASP A 145 14.06 9.86 19.96
CA ASP A 145 14.07 9.90 21.42
C ASP A 145 13.17 10.91 22.14
N SER A 146 12.16 10.36 22.82
CA SER A 146 11.69 10.90 24.09
C SER A 146 11.53 9.76 25.09
N LYS A 147 12.67 9.18 25.48
CA LYS A 147 12.77 8.38 26.70
C LYS A 147 13.65 9.14 27.69
N LYS A 148 13.04 10.06 28.44
CA LYS A 148 13.66 10.63 29.64
C LYS A 148 13.49 9.61 30.77
N PRO A 149 14.57 9.12 31.41
CA PRO A 149 14.44 8.22 32.54
C PRO A 149 14.08 9.05 33.77
N ALA A 150 12.94 8.76 34.40
CA ALA A 150 12.65 9.26 35.73
C ALA A 150 13.26 8.29 36.75
N ALA A 151 14.20 8.81 37.53
CA ALA A 151 14.86 8.12 38.62
C ALA A 151 13.87 7.77 39.74
N HIS A 152 14.11 6.62 40.36
CA HIS A 152 13.51 6.18 41.61
C HIS A 152 13.82 7.15 42.77
N THR A 153 12.81 7.48 43.56
CA THR A 153 12.97 7.74 45.00
C THR A 153 11.77 7.16 45.74
N GLU A 154 12.08 6.29 46.71
CA GLU A 154 11.15 5.61 47.60
C GLU A 154 10.54 6.58 48.64
N ALA A 155 9.24 6.42 48.94
CA ALA A 155 8.65 6.83 50.22
C ALA A 155 7.42 5.95 50.53
N LYS A 156 7.27 5.65 51.82
CA LYS A 156 6.46 4.60 52.45
C LYS A 156 4.94 4.87 52.47
N LYS A 157 4.19 3.76 52.66
CA LYS A 157 2.88 3.49 53.34
C LYS A 157 2.03 4.73 53.74
N GLU A 158 0.70 4.73 53.58
CA GLU A 158 -0.36 3.95 54.28
C GLU A 158 -1.67 4.03 53.44
N ASP A 159 -2.31 2.91 53.13
CA ASP A 159 -3.60 2.37 53.66
C ASP A 159 -4.89 3.14 53.27
N GLU A 160 -5.93 2.34 53.04
CA GLU A 160 -7.35 2.65 52.90
C GLU A 160 -7.92 2.98 51.50
N GLY A 161 -8.55 1.94 50.93
CA GLY A 161 -9.88 2.07 50.35
C GLY A 161 -9.95 2.33 48.84
N TYR A 162 -10.25 1.29 48.07
CA TYR A 162 -11.60 1.12 47.52
C TYR A 162 -11.74 -0.20 46.75
N GLN A 163 -12.90 -0.80 46.95
CA GLN A 163 -13.27 -2.18 46.67
C GLN A 163 -13.38 -2.48 45.16
N GLN A 164 -12.79 -3.61 44.77
CA GLN A 164 -12.83 -4.22 43.44
C GLN A 164 -14.27 -4.63 43.07
N MET A 165 -14.85 -3.97 42.07
CA MET A 165 -16.07 -4.48 41.41
C MET A 165 -15.66 -5.19 40.12
N SER A 166 -15.68 -6.51 40.20
CA SER A 166 -15.57 -7.47 39.10
C SER A 166 -16.68 -7.24 38.07
N LEU A 167 -16.30 -7.12 36.79
CA LEU A 167 -17.21 -7.24 35.65
C LEU A 167 -16.77 -8.40 34.76
N PHE A 168 -16.71 -9.60 35.33
CA PHE A 168 -16.71 -10.86 34.59
C PHE A 168 -18.12 -11.45 34.62
N GLY A 169 -18.83 -11.32 33.52
CA GLY A 169 -20.03 -12.10 33.20
C GLY A 169 -19.95 -12.56 31.76
N MET A 170 -19.15 -13.60 31.51
CA MET A 170 -19.09 -14.31 30.23
C MET A 170 -19.35 -15.80 30.46
N ALA A 171 -20.22 -16.36 29.60
CA ALA A 171 -20.50 -17.79 29.38
C ALA A 171 -21.18 -18.52 30.57
N GLY A 172 -22.26 -19.30 30.42
CA GLY A 172 -22.68 -20.15 29.30
C GLY A 172 -22.51 -21.63 29.70
N VAL A 173 -23.44 -22.49 29.25
CA VAL A 173 -23.38 -23.97 29.13
C VAL A 173 -24.13 -24.84 30.18
N THR A 174 -25.29 -25.33 29.73
CA THR A 174 -25.78 -26.74 29.65
C THR A 174 -25.77 -27.64 30.89
N ILE A 175 -26.96 -28.16 31.28
CA ILE A 175 -27.47 -29.54 31.07
C ILE A 175 -28.98 -29.43 30.77
#